data_AF-A0A3A8MK10-F1
#
_entry.id   AF-A0A3A8MK10-F1
#
_cell.length_a   1.000
_cell.length_b   1.000
_cell.length_c   1.000
_cell.angle_alpha   90.00
_cell.angle_beta   90.00
_cell.angle_gamma   90.00
#
_symmetry.space_group_name_H-M   'P 1'
#
loop_
_entity.id
_entity.type
_entity.pdbx_description
1 polymer ?
#
loop_
_entity_poly.entity_id
_entity_poly.type
_entity_poly.pdbx_seq_one_letter_code
_entity_poly.pdbx_strand_id
1 'polypeptide(L)'
;GSISTEAHTTLAVAMNRIGGKSNTGEGGEDERRYRNELRGIPIKQGTKLSDVIGREVVERDLELQEGDSLRSKIKQVASGRFGVTAEYLASADQIQIKMAQGAKPGEGGQLPGHKVTDYIGKLRYAVPGVGLISPPPHHDIYSIEDLAQLI
;
A
#
# COMPACT_ATOMS: atom_id res chain seq x y z
N GLY A 1 3.01 -5.33 -6.42
CA GLY A 1 4.10 -5.85 -5.57
C GLY A 1 3.98 -7.35 -5.46
N SER A 2 3.71 -7.88 -4.26
CA SER A 2 3.43 -9.32 -4.09
C SER A 2 2.18 -9.76 -4.87
N ILE A 3 1.14 -8.95 -4.82
CA ILE A 3 -0.06 -9.03 -5.68
C ILE A 3 -0.08 -7.90 -6.72
N SER A 4 -0.87 -8.07 -7.78
CA SER A 4 -1.03 -7.06 -8.85
C SER A 4 -1.78 -5.82 -8.35
N THR A 5 -1.69 -4.71 -9.09
CA THR A 5 -2.39 -3.47 -8.75
C THR A 5 -3.91 -3.66 -8.77
N GLU A 6 -4.42 -4.42 -9.75
CA GLU A 6 -5.84 -4.75 -9.90
C GLU A 6 -6.34 -5.57 -8.71
N ALA A 7 -5.60 -6.62 -8.33
CA ALA A 7 -5.98 -7.46 -7.20
C ALA A 7 -6.00 -6.66 -5.89
N HIS A 8 -4.96 -5.85 -5.65
CA HIS A 8 -4.88 -5.03 -4.45
C HIS A 8 -6.01 -3.99 -4.39
N THR A 9 -6.31 -3.34 -5.51
CA THR A 9 -7.31 -2.28 -5.55
C THR A 9 -8.72 -2.86 -5.49
N THR A 10 -8.96 -4.02 -6.10
CA THR A 10 -10.23 -4.74 -5.98
C THR A 10 -10.54 -5.07 -4.53
N LEU A 11 -9.55 -5.55 -3.76
CA LEU A 11 -9.73 -5.79 -2.32
C LEU A 11 -10.06 -4.48 -1.57
N ALA A 12 -9.37 -3.38 -1.88
CA ALA A 12 -9.64 -2.11 -1.23
C ALA A 12 -11.06 -1.61 -1.48
N VAL A 13 -11.48 -1.58 -2.74
CA VAL A 13 -12.83 -1.17 -3.15
C VAL A 13 -13.88 -2.08 -2.49
N ALA A 14 -13.71 -3.40 -2.58
CA ALA A 14 -14.67 -4.35 -2.00
C ALA A 14 -14.81 -4.16 -0.49
N MET A 15 -13.69 -4.04 0.24
CA MET A 15 -13.72 -3.84 1.69
C MET A 15 -14.35 -2.49 2.06
N ASN A 16 -14.07 -1.43 1.31
CA ASN A 16 -14.65 -0.11 1.56
C ASN A 16 -16.17 -0.11 1.33
N ARG A 17 -16.67 -0.78 0.28
CA ARG A 17 -18.11 -0.91 0.00
C ARG A 17 -18.89 -1.56 1.13
N ILE A 18 -18.30 -2.55 1.80
CA ILE A 18 -18.96 -3.28 2.89
C ILE A 18 -18.71 -2.65 4.27
N GLY A 19 -18.14 -1.44 4.33
CA GLY A 19 -17.78 -0.78 5.59
C GLY A 19 -16.59 -1.42 6.32
N GLY A 20 -15.92 -2.39 5.69
CA GLY A 20 -14.70 -3.02 6.19
C GLY A 20 -13.45 -2.17 5.94
N LYS A 21 -12.29 -2.79 6.16
CA LYS A 21 -10.97 -2.18 5.95
C LYS A 21 -10.05 -3.13 5.21
N SER A 22 -9.41 -2.63 4.17
CA SER A 22 -8.25 -3.27 3.57
C SER A 22 -6.96 -2.70 4.13
N ASN A 23 -5.86 -3.44 3.97
CA ASN A 23 -4.52 -3.05 4.40
C ASN A 23 -3.59 -2.98 3.18
N THR A 24 -2.73 -1.96 3.13
CA THR A 24 -1.73 -1.75 2.06
C THR A 24 -0.64 -2.81 1.99
N GLY A 25 -0.40 -3.52 3.09
CA GLY A 25 0.83 -4.27 3.27
C GLY A 25 2.07 -3.37 3.29
N GLU A 26 3.22 -3.97 3.05
CA GLU A 26 4.56 -3.36 3.25
C GLU A 26 5.04 -2.48 2.09
N GLY A 27 4.21 -2.29 1.06
CA GLY A 27 4.68 -1.83 -0.25
C GLY A 27 4.48 -0.35 -0.55
N GLY A 28 3.90 0.42 0.36
CA GLY A 28 3.33 1.74 0.07
C GLY A 28 1.98 1.65 -0.65
N GLU A 29 1.40 2.82 -0.94
CA GLU A 29 0.17 2.95 -1.71
C GLU A 29 0.26 4.19 -2.62
N ASP A 30 -0.17 4.05 -3.88
CA ASP A 30 -0.21 5.17 -4.82
C ASP A 30 -1.13 6.29 -4.32
N GLU A 31 -0.59 7.50 -4.21
CA GLU A 31 -1.31 8.72 -3.82
C GLU A 31 -2.58 8.99 -4.63
N ARG A 32 -2.61 8.58 -5.90
CA ARG A 32 -3.79 8.71 -6.77
C ARG A 32 -5.00 7.97 -6.23
N ARG A 33 -4.80 6.93 -5.40
CA ARG A 33 -5.87 6.13 -4.79
C ARG A 33 -6.60 6.83 -3.65
N TYR A 34 -6.01 7.86 -3.03
CA TYR A 34 -6.58 8.52 -1.86
C TYR A 34 -6.64 10.05 -1.95
N ARG A 35 -5.80 10.70 -2.76
CA ARG A 35 -5.70 12.17 -2.76
C ARG A 35 -6.99 12.86 -3.18
N ASN A 36 -7.72 12.32 -4.15
CA ASN A 36 -9.02 12.86 -4.57
C ASN A 36 -10.10 12.66 -3.49
N GLU A 37 -10.17 11.47 -2.89
CA GLU A 37 -11.07 11.18 -1.76
C GLU A 37 -10.83 12.15 -0.60
N LEU A 38 -9.56 12.36 -0.20
CA LEU A 38 -9.20 13.30 0.88
C LEU A 38 -9.52 14.76 0.55
N ARG A 39 -9.63 15.11 -0.74
CA ARG A 39 -10.09 16.43 -1.20
C ARG A 39 -11.61 16.51 -1.34
N GLY A 40 -12.35 15.44 -1.01
CA GLY A 40 -13.80 15.37 -1.16
C GLY A 40 -14.27 15.24 -2.62
N ILE A 41 -13.39 14.80 -3.53
CA ILE A 41 -13.72 14.57 -4.93
C ILE A 41 -14.11 13.09 -5.10
N PRO A 42 -15.41 12.77 -5.26
CA PRO A 42 -15.86 11.39 -5.32
C PRO A 42 -15.56 10.74 -6.67
N ILE A 43 -15.45 9.42 -6.66
CA ILE A 43 -15.48 8.61 -7.89
C ILE A 43 -16.89 8.66 -8.48
N LYS A 44 -16.96 8.84 -9.81
CA LYS A 44 -18.22 8.83 -10.57
C LYS A 44 -18.52 7.44 -11.12
N GLN A 45 -19.80 7.14 -11.30
CA GLN A 45 -20.24 5.88 -11.91
C GLN A 45 -19.54 5.65 -13.27
N GLY A 46 -18.98 4.46 -13.45
CA GLY A 46 -18.30 4.07 -14.70
C GLY A 46 -16.87 4.58 -14.85
N THR A 47 -16.32 5.29 -13.85
CA THR A 47 -14.88 5.60 -13.80
C THR A 47 -14.09 4.30 -13.83
N LYS A 48 -13.07 4.19 -14.68
CA LYS A 48 -12.22 3.01 -14.71
C LYS A 48 -11.04 3.17 -13.77
N LEU A 49 -10.53 2.04 -13.27
CA LEU A 49 -9.32 2.04 -12.46
C LEU A 49 -8.15 2.73 -13.18
N SER A 50 -7.96 2.46 -14.47
CA SER A 50 -6.91 3.10 -15.27
C SER A 50 -7.07 4.61 -15.41
N ASP A 51 -8.27 5.16 -15.29
CA ASP A 51 -8.51 6.62 -15.29
C ASP A 51 -7.97 7.28 -14.01
N VAL A 52 -7.85 6.51 -12.92
CA VAL A 52 -7.36 6.99 -11.62
C VAL A 52 -5.85 6.79 -11.49
N ILE A 53 -5.35 5.57 -11.73
CA ILE A 53 -3.96 5.22 -11.45
C ILE A 53 -3.06 5.18 -12.70
N GLY A 54 -3.62 5.27 -13.90
CA GLY A 54 -2.89 5.28 -15.18
C GLY A 54 -3.05 3.97 -15.97
N ARG A 55 -3.17 4.09 -17.29
CA ARG A 55 -3.30 2.94 -18.23
C ARG A 55 -2.02 2.14 -18.34
N GLU A 56 -0.88 2.75 -18.06
CA GLU A 56 0.44 2.12 -18.01
C GLU A 56 0.62 1.20 -16.81
N VAL A 57 -0.26 1.28 -15.80
CA VAL A 57 -0.21 0.50 -14.56
C VAL A 57 -1.24 -0.62 -14.53
N VAL A 58 -2.30 -0.50 -15.34
CA VAL A 58 -3.49 -1.36 -15.30
C VAL A 58 -3.59 -2.17 -16.58
N GLU A 59 -3.47 -3.48 -16.45
CA GLU A 59 -3.63 -4.42 -17.56
C GLU A 59 -5.11 -4.74 -17.82
N ARG A 60 -5.90 -4.81 -16.75
CA ARG A 60 -7.34 -5.07 -16.83
C ARG A 60 -8.11 -4.11 -15.95
N ASP A 61 -8.99 -3.34 -16.58
CA ASP A 61 -9.81 -2.36 -15.89
C ASP A 61 -10.84 -2.99 -14.95
N LEU A 62 -11.05 -2.27 -13.85
CA LEU A 62 -12.19 -2.40 -12.96
C LEU A 62 -13.06 -1.16 -13.14
N GLU A 63 -14.34 -1.35 -13.45
CA GLU A 63 -15.32 -0.26 -13.43
C GLU A 63 -15.76 0.04 -12.00
N LEU A 64 -15.65 1.30 -11.62
CA LEU A 64 -15.99 1.79 -10.29
C LEU A 64 -17.43 2.30 -10.24
N GLN A 65 -18.01 2.18 -9.06
CA GLN A 65 -19.33 2.69 -8.72
C GLN A 65 -19.20 4.09 -8.13
N GLU A 66 -20.29 4.86 -8.21
CA GLU A 66 -20.35 6.16 -7.57
C GLU A 66 -20.06 6.05 -6.06
N GLY A 67 -19.14 6.89 -5.57
CA GLY A 67 -18.72 6.90 -4.16
C GLY A 67 -17.72 5.81 -3.76
N ASP A 68 -17.22 4.99 -4.69
CA ASP A 68 -16.16 4.04 -4.40
C ASP A 68 -14.89 4.73 -3.87
N SER A 69 -14.22 4.06 -2.93
CA SER A 69 -12.90 4.45 -2.44
C SER A 69 -11.88 3.38 -2.79
N LEU A 70 -10.77 3.80 -3.38
CA LEU A 70 -9.63 2.93 -3.70
C LEU A 70 -8.61 2.89 -2.56
N ARG A 71 -8.79 3.71 -1.52
CA ARG A 71 -7.87 3.89 -0.39
C ARG A 71 -7.90 2.68 0.53
N SER A 72 -6.73 2.14 0.87
CA SER A 72 -6.63 1.19 1.98
C SER A 72 -6.66 1.92 3.32
N LYS A 73 -7.71 1.69 4.11
CA LYS A 73 -7.92 2.36 5.40
C LYS A 73 -6.86 2.01 6.44
N ILE A 74 -6.28 0.81 6.37
CA ILE A 74 -5.14 0.42 7.19
C ILE A 74 -3.85 0.64 6.39
N LYS A 75 -2.93 1.43 6.96
CA LYS A 75 -1.61 1.66 6.40
C LYS A 75 -0.57 0.92 7.21
N GLN A 76 0.24 0.11 6.55
CA GLN A 76 1.27 -0.64 7.25
C GLN A 76 2.60 0.13 7.29
N VAL A 77 3.29 0.03 8.43
CA VAL A 77 4.68 0.44 8.64
C VAL A 77 5.47 -0.81 8.97
N ALA A 78 6.39 -1.20 8.09
CA ALA A 78 7.26 -2.36 8.25
C ALA A 78 8.73 -1.96 8.17
N SER A 79 9.64 -2.85 8.56
CA SER A 79 11.09 -2.58 8.70
C SER A 79 11.73 -1.85 7.52
N GLY A 80 11.36 -2.18 6.28
CA GLY A 80 11.91 -1.53 5.07
C GLY A 80 11.39 -0.11 4.79
N ARG A 81 10.35 0.35 5.49
CA ARG A 81 9.72 1.68 5.33
C ARG A 81 9.34 2.06 3.88
N PHE A 82 9.19 1.06 3.01
CA PHE A 82 8.87 1.30 1.61
C PHE A 82 7.54 2.05 1.45
N GLY A 83 7.61 3.20 0.77
CA GLY A 83 6.44 4.05 0.50
C GLY A 83 5.82 4.68 1.75
N VAL A 84 6.49 4.65 2.91
CA VAL A 84 6.04 5.33 4.12
C VAL A 84 6.41 6.81 4.01
N THR A 85 5.41 7.64 3.70
CA THR A 85 5.52 9.10 3.61
C THR A 85 4.55 9.77 4.57
N ALA A 86 4.72 11.07 4.83
CA ALA A 86 3.78 11.84 5.65
C ALA A 86 2.35 11.80 5.09
N GLU A 87 2.19 11.94 3.77
CA GLU A 87 0.89 11.87 3.11
C GLU A 87 0.27 10.47 3.19
N TYR A 88 1.08 9.42 3.00
CA TYR A 88 0.65 8.04 3.16
C TYR A 88 0.10 7.78 4.57
N LEU A 89 0.82 8.21 5.61
CA LEU A 89 0.39 8.05 7.01
C LEU A 89 -0.87 8.89 7.31
N ALA A 90 -0.93 10.12 6.82
CA ALA A 90 -2.09 11.00 7.00
C ALA A 90 -3.36 10.48 6.29
N SER A 91 -3.22 9.64 5.27
CA SER A 91 -4.34 9.00 4.58
C SER A 91 -4.91 7.77 5.30
N ALA A 92 -4.34 7.38 6.45
CA ALA A 92 -4.75 6.20 7.21
C ALA A 92 -5.94 6.48 8.14
N ASP A 93 -6.85 5.51 8.28
CA ASP A 93 -7.76 5.47 9.42
C ASP A 93 -7.12 4.69 10.58
N GLN A 94 -6.21 3.77 10.27
CA GLN A 94 -5.44 2.96 11.20
C GLN A 94 -4.03 2.73 10.67
N ILE A 95 -3.04 2.76 11.56
CA ILE A 95 -1.65 2.41 11.24
C ILE A 95 -1.34 1.06 11.89
N GLN A 96 -0.75 0.15 11.12
CA GLN A 96 -0.28 -1.15 11.61
C GLN A 96 1.25 -1.18 11.58
N ILE A 97 1.87 -1.28 12.75
CA ILE A 97 3.30 -1.61 12.88
C ILE A 97 3.45 -3.12 12.70
N LYS A 98 4.10 -3.57 11.63
CA LYS A 98 4.28 -4.99 11.34
C LYS A 98 5.60 -5.50 11.91
N MET A 99 5.55 -6.09 13.10
CA MET A 99 6.72 -6.72 13.73
C MET A 99 7.17 -8.00 13.00
N ALA A 100 6.22 -8.84 12.57
CA ALA A 100 6.51 -10.14 11.97
C ALA A 100 5.34 -10.63 11.09
N GLN A 101 5.52 -11.75 10.40
CA GLN A 101 4.45 -12.48 9.71
C GLN A 101 4.57 -13.99 9.94
N GLY A 102 3.45 -14.70 10.03
CA GLY A 102 3.44 -16.14 10.34
C GLY A 102 4.21 -17.02 9.35
N ALA A 103 4.24 -16.64 8.06
CA ALA A 103 4.98 -17.42 7.04
C ALA A 103 6.51 -17.38 7.22
N LYS A 104 7.04 -16.34 7.88
CA LYS A 104 8.48 -16.17 8.13
C LYS A 104 8.70 -15.19 9.29
N PRO A 105 8.55 -15.63 10.55
CA PRO A 105 8.53 -14.72 11.70
C PRO A 105 9.85 -13.99 12.00
N GLY A 106 10.99 -14.61 11.67
CA GLY A 106 12.33 -14.09 11.97
C GLY A 106 12.99 -13.30 10.83
N GLU A 107 12.24 -12.96 9.77
CA GLU A 107 12.78 -12.33 8.57
C GLU A 107 11.93 -11.13 8.10
N GLY A 108 12.55 -10.26 7.29
CA GLY A 108 11.86 -9.15 6.65
C GLY A 108 11.06 -9.57 5.41
N GLY A 109 10.22 -8.66 4.90
CA GLY A 109 9.54 -8.82 3.62
C GLY A 109 10.51 -9.05 2.45
N GLN A 110 10.07 -9.80 1.44
CA GLN A 110 10.88 -10.07 0.25
C GLN A 110 10.04 -9.83 -1.00
N LEU A 111 10.63 -9.13 -1.98
CA LEU A 111 10.07 -8.96 -3.32
C LEU A 111 11.17 -9.23 -4.37
N PRO A 112 11.04 -10.28 -5.21
CA PRO A 112 12.00 -10.57 -6.26
C PRO A 112 12.18 -9.39 -7.23
N GLY A 113 13.41 -9.18 -7.71
CA GLY A 113 13.76 -8.01 -8.55
C GLY A 113 12.95 -7.89 -9.84
N HIS A 114 12.64 -9.01 -10.50
CA HIS A 114 11.80 -9.01 -11.71
C HIS A 114 10.34 -8.57 -11.45
N LYS A 115 9.90 -8.50 -10.18
CA LYS A 115 8.59 -7.92 -9.79
C LYS A 115 8.69 -6.47 -9.37
N VAL A 116 9.90 -5.91 -9.28
CA VAL A 116 10.17 -4.50 -9.00
C VAL A 116 10.18 -3.76 -10.34
N THR A 117 8.98 -3.61 -10.90
CA THR A 117 8.76 -2.81 -12.11
C THR A 117 9.06 -1.34 -11.86
N ASP A 118 9.12 -0.51 -12.90
CA ASP A 118 9.31 0.95 -12.74
C ASP A 118 8.27 1.59 -11.82
N TYR A 119 7.01 1.15 -11.94
CA TYR A 119 5.94 1.59 -11.06
C TYR A 119 6.18 1.21 -9.59
N ILE A 120 6.63 -0.02 -9.32
CA ILE A 120 6.95 -0.46 -7.95
C ILE A 120 8.21 0.24 -7.42
N GLY A 121 9.24 0.41 -8.24
CA GLY A 121 10.44 1.17 -7.90
C GLY A 121 10.11 2.60 -7.49
N LYS A 122 9.27 3.28 -8.28
CA LYS A 122 8.75 4.62 -7.96
C LYS A 122 8.01 4.64 -6.62
N LEU A 123 7.03 3.74 -6.42
CA LEU A 123 6.24 3.70 -5.18
C LEU A 123 7.08 3.46 -3.93
N ARG A 124 8.17 2.69 -4.07
CA ARG A 124 9.02 2.28 -2.95
C ARG A 124 10.29 3.11 -2.79
N TYR A 125 10.50 4.12 -3.64
CA TYR A 125 11.76 4.85 -3.74
C TYR A 125 12.97 3.90 -3.91
N ALA A 126 12.80 2.89 -4.76
CA ALA A 126 13.75 1.81 -4.98
C ALA A 126 14.15 1.69 -6.46
N VAL A 127 15.25 0.98 -6.72
CA VAL A 127 15.78 0.78 -8.07
C VAL A 127 14.97 -0.32 -8.80
N PRO A 128 14.40 -0.05 -9.99
CA PRO A 128 13.73 -1.06 -10.79
C PRO A 128 14.63 -2.26 -11.11
N GLY A 129 14.05 -3.46 -11.12
CA GLY A 129 14.76 -4.71 -11.41
C GLY A 129 15.59 -5.27 -10.25
N VAL A 130 15.83 -4.51 -9.18
CA VAL A 130 16.62 -4.94 -8.01
C VAL A 130 15.71 -5.59 -6.97
N GLY A 131 16.10 -6.76 -6.47
CA GLY A 131 15.37 -7.45 -5.41
C GLY A 131 15.31 -6.64 -4.12
N LEU A 132 14.14 -6.59 -3.48
CA LEU A 132 13.94 -5.88 -2.21
C LEU A 132 13.80 -6.90 -1.09
N ILE A 133 14.79 -6.93 -0.21
CA ILE A 133 14.76 -7.69 1.04
C ILE A 133 14.76 -6.66 2.17
N SER A 134 13.65 -6.56 2.89
CA SER A 134 13.59 -5.69 4.06
C SER A 134 14.47 -6.26 5.19
N PRO A 135 15.04 -5.42 6.06
CA PRO A 135 15.71 -5.88 7.26
C PRO A 135 14.77 -6.75 8.12
N PRO A 136 15.27 -7.78 8.83
CA PRO A 136 14.45 -8.50 9.80
C PRO A 136 13.90 -7.61 10.93
N PRO A 137 14.70 -6.74 11.58
CA PRO A 137 14.19 -5.85 12.61
C PRO A 137 13.72 -4.50 12.03
N HIS A 138 12.83 -3.84 12.76
CA HIS A 138 12.68 -2.39 12.65
C HIS A 138 13.93 -1.74 13.27
N HIS A 139 14.68 -0.94 12.49
CA HIS A 139 15.93 -0.31 12.98
C HIS A 139 15.71 0.81 14.01
N ASP A 140 14.45 1.15 14.26
CA ASP A 140 13.95 2.08 15.25
C ASP A 140 13.15 1.38 16.36
N ILE A 141 13.22 0.04 16.45
CA ILE A 141 12.60 -0.75 17.53
C ILE A 141 13.56 -1.85 17.99
N TYR A 142 14.32 -1.59 19.05
CA TYR A 142 15.19 -2.58 19.69
C TYR A 142 14.73 -2.98 21.10
N SER A 143 13.73 -2.29 21.64
CA SER A 143 13.11 -2.60 22.91
C SER A 143 11.60 -2.27 22.92
N ILE A 144 10.93 -2.52 24.04
CA ILE A 144 9.52 -2.15 24.21
C ILE A 144 9.35 -0.63 24.34
N GLU A 145 10.36 0.07 24.87
CA GLU A 145 10.37 1.53 24.97
C GLU A 145 10.50 2.17 23.59
N ASP A 146 11.32 1.60 22.70
CA ASP A 146 11.42 2.07 21.32
C ASP A 146 10.10 1.87 20.55
N LEU A 147 9.41 0.75 20.78
CA LEU A 147 8.08 0.53 20.22
C LEU A 147 7.10 1.60 20.73
N ALA A 148 7.15 1.92 22.02
CA ALA A 148 6.33 2.98 22.60
C ALA A 148 6.66 4.36 22.01
N GLN A 149 7.92 4.63 21.64
CA GLN A 149 8.33 5.87 21.00
C GLN A 149 7.83 5.99 19.55
N LEU A 150 7.66 4.86 18.85
CA LEU A 150 7.11 4.85 17.49
C LEU A 150 5.58 5.05 17.46
N ILE A 151 4.87 4.68 18.53
CA ILE A 151 3.41 4.82 18.70
C ILE A 151 3.05 6.28 19.05
#